data_AF-A0AAQ3KQN0-F1
#
_entry.id   AF-A0AAQ3KQN0-F1
#
_cell.length_a   1.000
_cell.length_b   1.000
_cell.length_c   1.000
_cell.angle_alpha   90.00
_cell.angle_beta   90.00
_cell.angle_gamma   90.00
#
_symmetry.space_group_name_H-M   'P 1'
#
loop_
_entity.id
_entity.type
_entity.pdbx_description
1 polymer ?
#
loop_
_entity_poly.entity_id
_entity_poly.type
_entity_poly.pdbx_seq_one_letter_code
_entity_poly.pdbx_strand_id
1 'polypeptide(L)' 'MKWKIIRLRKLRPPSSVSQLINHGVPSEVIEKVKADIVEFFKLPLEDKVACGQIPSSIEGYGQALVVSNDQKLEWGDML' A
#
# COMPACT_ATOMS: atom_id res chain seq x y z
N MET A 1 -4.13 -1.05 -30.77
CA MET A 1 -4.78 -1.82 -29.68
C MET A 1 -5.89 -0.96 -29.10
N LYS A 2 -7.14 -1.40 -29.23
CA LYS A 2 -8.32 -0.59 -28.92
C LYS A 2 -8.70 -0.83 -27.46
N TRP A 3 -8.44 0.14 -26.59
CA TRP A 3 -9.02 0.19 -25.25
C TRP A 3 -10.54 0.33 -25.44
N LYS A 4 -11.29 -0.77 -25.26
CA LYS A 4 -12.75 -0.68 -25.14
C LYS A 4 -13.05 -0.01 -23.81
N ILE A 5 -13.40 1.26 -23.89
CA ILE A 5 -14.03 2.07 -22.85
C ILE A 5 -15.09 1.20 -22.16
N ILE A 6 -14.77 0.74 -20.94
CA ILE A 6 -15.78 0.18 -20.06
C ILE A 6 -16.72 1.34 -19.75
N ARG A 7 -17.98 1.11 -20.09
CA ARG A 7 -19.10 2.02 -19.96
C ARG A 7 -19.16 2.57 -18.52
N LEU A 8 -18.63 3.78 -18.29
CA LEU A 8 -18.92 4.57 -17.08
C LEU A 8 -20.38 5.01 -17.17
N ARG A 9 -21.31 4.11 -16.82
CA ARG A 9 -22.73 4.46 -16.69
C ARG A 9 -22.92 5.27 -15.40
N LYS A 10 -22.84 6.59 -15.60
CA LYS A 10 -23.77 7.64 -15.17
C LYS A 10 -24.35 7.52 -13.75
N LEU A 11 -24.09 8.59 -12.98
CA LEU A 11 -24.64 8.99 -11.67
C LEU A 11 -24.00 8.30 -10.46
N ARG A 12 -22.89 8.85 -9.94
CA ARG A 12 -22.36 8.45 -8.63
C ARG A 12 -21.99 9.69 -7.77
N PRO A 13 -22.51 9.79 -6.53
CA PRO A 13 -22.18 10.87 -5.58
C PRO A 13 -20.73 10.78 -5.06
N PRO A 14 -20.21 11.85 -4.41
CA PRO A 14 -18.80 12.03 -4.05
C PRO A 14 -18.38 11.16 -2.85
N SER A 15 -18.22 9.86 -3.10
CA SER A 15 -17.30 9.00 -2.37
C SER A 15 -16.43 8.32 -3.42
N SER A 16 -15.42 9.08 -3.86
CA SER A 16 -14.71 8.91 -5.13
C SER A 16 -13.71 7.75 -5.15
N VAL A 17 -14.15 6.53 -4.85
CA VAL A 17 -13.32 5.33 -5.02
C VAL A 17 -13.89 4.48 -6.16
N SER A 18 -13.01 4.13 -7.10
CA SER A 18 -13.32 3.26 -8.24
C SER A 18 -12.29 2.15 -8.32
N GLN A 19 -12.75 0.91 -8.43
CA GLN A 19 -11.88 -0.23 -8.69
C GLN A 19 -11.58 -0.29 -10.20
N LEU A 20 -10.30 -0.41 -10.55
CA LEU A 20 -9.86 -0.61 -11.93
C LEU A 20 -9.71 -2.11 -12.19
N ILE A 21 -10.45 -2.62 -13.18
CA ILE A 21 -10.33 -4.00 -13.66
C ILE A 21 -9.73 -4.01 -15.07
N ASN A 22 -9.17 -5.14 -15.50
CA ASN A 22 -8.46 -5.29 -16.78
C ASN A 22 -7.32 -4.27 -16.96
N HIS A 23 -6.59 -3.98 -15.88
CA HIS A 23 -5.49 -3.02 -15.84
C HIS A 23 -4.25 -3.48 -16.63
N GLY A 24 -4.21 -4.72 -17.13
CA GLY A 24 -3.11 -5.25 -17.94
C GLY A 24 -1.88 -5.71 -17.16
N VAL A 25 -1.89 -5.57 -15.83
CA VAL A 25 -0.83 -6.13 -14.96
C VAL A 25 -1.07 -7.64 -14.84
N PRO A 26 -0.06 -8.48 -15.12
CA PRO A 26 -0.18 -9.93 -14.98
C PRO A 26 -0.53 -10.34 -13.55
N SER A 27 -1.43 -11.32 -13.39
CA SER A 27 -1.83 -11.80 -12.06
C SER A 27 -0.66 -12.36 -11.26
N GLU A 28 0.31 -13.01 -11.92
CA GLU A 28 1.52 -13.53 -11.27
C GLU A 28 2.32 -12.45 -10.53
N VAL A 29 2.42 -11.24 -11.10
CA VAL A 29 3.09 -10.11 -10.45
C VAL A 29 2.36 -9.70 -9.18
N ILE A 30 1.03 -9.63 -9.23
CA ILE A 30 0.19 -9.26 -8.07
C ILE A 30 0.32 -10.30 -6.97
N GLU A 31 0.24 -11.59 -7.30
CA GLU A 31 0.35 -12.67 -6.31
C GLU A 31 1.75 -12.75 -5.70
N LYS A 32 2.79 -12.53 -6.50
CA LYS A 32 4.16 -12.45 -6.00
C LYS A 32 4.35 -11.29 -5.03
N VAL A 33 3.89 -10.08 -5.37
CA VAL A 33 3.97 -8.91 -4.47
C VAL A 33 3.24 -9.17 -3.15
N LYS A 34 2.05 -9.77 -3.18
CA LYS A 34 1.33 -10.15 -1.95
C LYS A 34 2.14 -11.13 -1.10
N ALA A 35 2.72 -12.16 -1.73
CA ALA A 35 3.53 -13.15 -1.04
C ALA A 35 4.79 -12.51 -0.41
N ASP A 36 5.52 -11.71 -1.18
CA ASP A 36 6.74 -11.02 -0.73
C ASP A 36 6.44 -10.08 0.47
N ILE A 37 5.31 -9.35 0.45
CA ILE A 37 4.86 -8.52 1.58
C ILE A 37 4.58 -9.38 2.82
N VAL A 38 3.83 -10.49 2.67
CA VAL A 38 3.52 -11.39 3.79
C VAL A 38 4.79 -11.98 4.39
N GLU A 39 5.74 -12.42 3.57
CA GLU A 39 7.01 -12.97 4.03
C GLU A 39 7.87 -11.91 4.73
N PHE A 40 7.90 -10.67 4.23
CA PHE A 40 8.60 -9.58 4.92
C PHE A 40 8.06 -9.37 6.33
N PHE A 41 6.74 -9.28 6.51
CA PHE A 41 6.17 -9.02 7.84
C PHE A 41 6.31 -10.18 8.83
N LYS A 42 6.54 -11.41 8.33
CA LYS A 42 6.89 -12.59 9.14
C LYS A 42 8.32 -12.60 9.66
N LEU A 43 9.22 -11.79 9.08
CA LEU A 43 10.60 -11.71 9.55
C LEU A 43 10.67 -11.21 11.01
N PRO A 44 11.73 -11.56 11.75
CA PRO A 44 12.03 -10.97 13.05
C PRO A 44 12.06 -9.44 12.99
N LEU A 45 11.81 -8.80 14.13
CA LEU A 45 11.76 -7.34 14.20
C LEU A 45 13.11 -6.73 13.80
N GLU A 46 14.21 -7.36 14.20
CA GLU A 46 15.59 -6.94 13.95
C GLU A 46 15.87 -6.81 12.45
N ASP A 47 15.38 -7.75 11.65
CA ASP A 47 15.54 -7.73 10.20
C ASP A 47 14.66 -6.65 9.55
N LYS A 48 13.45 -6.44 10.07
CA LYS A 48 12.54 -5.39 9.56
C LYS A 48 13.06 -3.99 9.86
N VAL A 49 13.61 -3.76 11.04
CA VAL A 49 14.20 -2.44 11.40
C VAL A 49 15.50 -2.15 10.66
N ALA A 50 16.17 -3.15 10.08
CA ALA A 50 17.28 -2.92 9.17
C ALA A 50 16.83 -2.18 7.89
N CYS A 51 15.57 -2.34 7.49
CA CYS A 51 14.90 -1.55 6.45
C CYS A 51 14.16 -0.33 7.02
N GLY A 52 14.49 0.09 8.25
CA GLY A 52 13.78 1.13 8.97
C GLY A 52 13.93 2.52 8.37
N GLN A 53 12.97 3.39 8.68
CA GLN A 53 13.02 4.81 8.31
C GLN A 53 14.28 5.49 8.87
N ILE A 54 14.96 6.27 8.03
CA ILE A 54 16.10 7.10 8.45
C ILE A 54 15.63 8.51 8.84
N PRO A 55 16.36 9.23 9.71
CA PRO A 55 16.07 10.63 9.98
C PRO A 55 15.99 11.41 8.67
N SER A 56 14.94 12.22 8.48
CA SER A 56 14.63 12.99 7.27
C SER A 56 14.00 12.26 6.07
N SER A 57 13.73 10.96 6.16
CA SER A 57 12.95 10.22 5.15
C SER A 57 11.70 9.58 5.76
N ILE A 58 10.65 9.42 4.95
CA ILE A 58 9.44 8.64 5.30
C ILE A 58 9.46 7.24 4.68
N GLU A 59 10.47 6.93 3.86
CA GLU A 59 10.61 5.62 3.23
C GLU A 59 11.20 4.60 4.21
N GLY A 60 10.71 3.36 4.17
CA GLY A 60 11.17 2.26 4.99
C GLY A 60 10.19 1.88 6.11
N TYR A 61 10.55 0.82 6.81
CA TYR A 61 9.74 0.22 7.86
C TYR A 61 9.62 1.15 9.08
N GLY A 62 8.38 1.44 9.49
CA GLY A 62 8.10 2.28 10.65
C GLY A 62 6.80 3.06 10.50
N GLN A 63 6.33 3.63 11.62
CA GLN A 63 5.21 4.55 11.56
C GLN A 63 5.65 5.91 11.02
N ALA A 64 5.13 6.28 9.86
CA ALA A 64 5.32 7.61 9.33
C ALA A 64 4.45 8.61 10.12
N LEU A 65 4.98 9.80 10.36
CA LEU A 65 4.23 10.98 10.80
C LEU A 65 3.75 10.96 12.27
N VAL A 66 4.59 10.55 13.22
CA VAL A 66 4.38 10.89 14.65
C VAL A 66 4.73 12.37 14.84
N VAL A 67 3.72 13.23 14.90
CA VAL A 67 3.91 14.69 14.98
C VAL A 67 3.85 15.19 16.42
N SER A 68 3.10 14.51 17.30
CA SER A 68 2.98 14.87 18.72
C SER A 68 2.71 13.65 19.61
N ASN A 69 2.94 13.82 20.91
CA ASN A 69 2.71 12.76 21.91
C ASN A 69 1.22 12.45 22.14
N ASP A 70 0.32 13.39 21.87
CA ASP A 70 -1.12 13.22 22.06
C ASP A 70 -1.83 12.65 20.81
N GLN A 71 -1.06 12.35 19.76
CA GLN A 71 -1.60 11.81 18.52
C GLN A 71 -2.13 10.39 18.73
N LYS A 72 -3.35 10.14 18.23
CA LYS A 72 -3.87 8.78 18.10
C LYS A 72 -3.18 8.10 16.93
N LEU A 73 -2.55 6.97 17.20
CA LEU A 73 -1.85 6.20 16.19
C LEU A 73 -2.79 5.15 15.59
N GLU A 74 -2.61 4.90 14.29
CA GLU A 74 -3.31 3.82 13.60
C GLU A 74 -2.78 2.46 14.08
N TRP A 75 -3.68 1.49 14.21
CA TRP A 75 -3.30 0.10 14.51
C TRP A 75 -2.88 -0.59 13.21
N GLY A 76 -1.65 -0.33 12.78
CA GLY A 76 -1.05 -1.00 11.63
C GLY A 76 0.43 -0.67 11.52
N ASP A 77 1.20 -1.65 11.06
CA ASP A 77 2.58 -1.46 10.64
C ASP A 77 2.62 -0.98 9.18
N MET A 78 3.70 -0.28 8.82
CA MET A 78 3.90 0.29 7.49
C MET A 78 5.34 0.05 7.03
N LEU A 79 5.48 -0.15 5.72
CA LEU A 79 6.72 -0.30 4.98
C LEU A 79 6.70 0.62 3.76
#